data_AF-A0A932FFP1-F1
#
_entry.id   AF-A0A932FFP1-F1
#
_cell.length_a   1.000
_cell.length_b   1.000
_cell.length_c   1.000
_cell.angle_alpha   90.00
_cell.angle_beta   90.00
_cell.angle_gamma   90.00
#
_symmetry.space_group_name_H-M   'P 1'
#
loop_
_entity.id
_entity.type
_entity.pdbx_description
1 polymer ?
#
loop_
_entity_poly.entity_id
_entity_poly.type
_entity_poly.pdbx_seq_one_letter_code
_entity_poly.pdbx_strand_id
1 'polypeptide(L)' 'MKKPEPRPEYDFRGGTRGRHVRAAAMQGNLRALDPDLTERFPDSASVNEALRRVRQVPTTRPKKPASG' A
#
# COMPACT_ATOMS: atom_id res chain seq x y z
N MET A 1 -7.45 -11.03 35.47
CA MET A 1 -7.52 -11.10 33.99
C MET A 1 -6.77 -12.35 33.54
N LYS A 2 -7.43 -13.30 32.87
CA LYS A 2 -6.79 -14.53 32.34
C LYS A 2 -6.09 -14.19 31.02
N LYS A 3 -4.82 -14.60 30.86
CA LYS A 3 -4.13 -14.48 29.57
C LYS A 3 -4.73 -15.51 28.59
N PRO A 4 -4.89 -15.16 27.31
CA PRO A 4 -5.32 -16.13 26.31
C PRO A 4 -4.26 -17.23 26.17
N GLU A 5 -4.71 -18.49 26.20
CA GLU A 5 -3.83 -19.62 25.91
C GLU A 5 -3.43 -19.61 24.42
N PRO A 6 -2.18 -19.99 24.11
CA PRO A 6 -1.71 -20.04 22.73
C PRO A 6 -2.53 -21.08 21.95
N ARG A 7 -3.02 -20.65 20.78
CA ARG A 7 -3.74 -21.51 19.85
C ARG A 7 -2.75 -22.46 19.15
N PRO A 8 -3.00 -23.78 19.11
CA PRO A 8 -2.07 -24.75 18.55
C PRO A 8 -1.79 -24.55 17.05
N GLU A 9 -2.70 -23.89 16.32
CA GLU A 9 -2.52 -23.57 14.91
C GLU A 9 -1.43 -22.51 14.66
N TYR A 10 -1.03 -21.76 15.70
CA TYR A 10 -0.09 -20.65 15.60
C TYR A 10 1.27 -21.00 16.26
N ASP A 11 1.90 -22.07 15.75
CA ASP A 11 3.29 -22.39 16.10
C ASP A 11 4.30 -21.66 15.21
N PHE A 12 4.91 -20.61 15.74
CA PHE A 12 5.89 -19.80 15.02
C PHE A 12 7.36 -20.20 15.30
N ARG A 13 7.61 -21.28 16.04
CA ARG A 13 8.99 -21.68 16.43
C ARG A 13 9.89 -22.00 15.23
N GLY A 14 9.32 -22.41 14.10
CA GLY A 14 10.04 -22.64 12.84
C GLY A 14 10.13 -21.41 11.92
N GLY A 15 9.65 -20.25 12.35
CA GLY A 15 9.56 -19.05 11.51
C GLY A 15 10.92 -18.37 11.30
N THR A 16 11.28 -18.12 10.04
CA THR A 16 12.42 -17.26 9.70
C THR A 16 11.99 -15.80 9.62
N ARG A 17 12.58 -14.94 10.46
CA ARG A 17 12.36 -13.48 10.38
C ARG A 17 12.75 -12.98 8.98
N GLY A 18 11.86 -12.21 8.36
CA GLY A 18 12.12 -11.57 7.07
C GLY A 18 11.86 -12.43 5.83
N ARG A 19 11.39 -13.69 5.97
CA ARG A 19 11.18 -14.64 4.85
C ARG A 19 10.37 -14.05 3.68
N HIS A 20 9.41 -13.17 3.97
CA HIS A 20 8.51 -12.58 2.97
C HIS A 20 8.74 -11.09 2.74
N VAL A 21 9.78 -10.48 3.32
CA VAL A 21 10.03 -9.03 3.21
C VAL A 21 10.25 -8.62 1.75
N ARG A 22 10.96 -9.42 0.95
CA ARG A 22 11.13 -9.14 -0.48
C ARG A 22 9.82 -9.23 -1.25
N ALA A 23 8.99 -10.24 -0.98
CA ALA A 23 7.68 -10.39 -1.61
C ALA A 23 6.75 -9.23 -1.25
N ALA A 24 6.74 -8.82 0.03
CA ALA A 24 5.99 -7.66 0.50
C ALA A 24 6.49 -6.34 -0.09
N ALA A 25 7.81 -6.17 -0.26
CA ALA A 25 8.39 -5.00 -0.92
C ALA A 25 8.10 -4.97 -2.43
N MET A 26 8.01 -6.14 -3.08
CA MET A 26 7.54 -6.25 -4.47
C MET A 26 6.03 -5.98 -4.59
N GLN A 27 5.25 -6.22 -3.53
CA GLN A 27 3.87 -5.74 -3.40
C GLN A 27 3.78 -4.27 -2.95
N GLY A 28 4.81 -3.48 -3.26
CA GLY A 28 4.90 -2.07 -2.87
C GLY A 28 3.73 -1.25 -3.43
N ASN A 29 2.81 -0.88 -2.54
CA ASN A 29 1.78 0.15 -2.71
C ASN A 29 0.55 -0.22 -3.56
N LEU A 30 -0.10 -1.35 -3.27
CA LEU A 30 -1.44 -1.62 -3.81
C LEU A 30 -2.43 -0.55 -3.30
N ARG A 31 -2.96 0.25 -4.24
CA ARG A 31 -4.10 1.15 -4.01
C ARG A 31 -5.19 0.73 -4.97
N ALA A 32 -6.35 0.39 -4.42
CA ALA A 32 -7.54 0.21 -5.23
C ALA A 32 -7.87 1.54 -5.90
N LEU A 33 -8.14 1.47 -7.20
CA LEU A 33 -8.79 2.54 -7.94
C LEU A 33 -10.30 2.33 -7.85
N ASP A 34 -11.07 3.41 -7.96
CA ASP A 34 -12.51 3.30 -8.12
C ASP A 34 -12.85 2.55 -9.43
N PRO A 35 -14.00 1.84 -9.50
CA PRO A 35 -14.33 0.99 -10.64
C PRO A 35 -14.28 1.70 -12.01
N ASP A 36 -14.77 2.93 -12.07
CA ASP A 36 -14.73 3.77 -13.27
C ASP A 36 -13.30 4.11 -13.71
N LEU A 37 -12.38 4.28 -12.77
CA LEU A 37 -10.97 4.50 -13.06
C LEU A 37 -10.28 3.22 -13.53
N THR A 38 -10.69 2.03 -13.07
CA THR A 38 -10.11 0.77 -13.55
C THR A 38 -10.44 0.47 -15.01
N GLU A 39 -11.62 0.88 -15.48
CA GLU A 39 -11.99 0.76 -16.90
C GLU A 39 -11.14 1.69 -17.78
N ARG A 40 -10.77 2.86 -17.25
CA ARG A 40 -9.99 3.86 -17.99
C ARG A 40 -8.47 3.66 -17.90
N PHE A 41 -7.98 3.11 -16.80
CA PHE A 41 -6.56 2.92 -16.51
C PHE A 41 -6.27 1.43 -16.26
N PRO A 42 -5.90 0.67 -17.30
CA PRO A 42 -5.75 -0.78 -17.21
C PRO A 42 -4.52 -1.21 -16.39
N ASP A 43 -3.56 -0.30 -16.15
CA ASP A 43 -2.34 -0.60 -15.41
C ASP A 43 -1.80 0.60 -14.63
N SER A 44 -0.81 0.34 -13.78
CA SER A 44 -0.13 1.36 -12.99
C SER A 44 0.72 2.33 -13.85
N ALA A 45 1.15 1.93 -15.05
CA ALA A 45 1.93 2.80 -15.92
C ALA A 45 1.07 3.97 -16.42
N SER A 46 -0.15 3.68 -16.90
CA SER A 46 -1.12 4.66 -17.40
C SER A 46 -1.55 5.66 -16.32
N VAL A 47 -1.82 5.20 -15.10
CA VAL A 47 -2.14 6.07 -13.94
C VAL A 47 -0.97 7.00 -13.64
N ASN A 48 0.24 6.46 -13.55
CA ASN A 48 1.42 7.23 -13.19
C ASN A 48 1.74 8.29 -14.25
N GLU A 49 1.53 7.99 -15.53
CA GLU A 49 1.70 8.94 -16.62
C GLU A 49 0.71 10.11 -16.51
N ALA A 50 -0.55 9.83 -16.21
CA ALA A 50 -1.58 10.86 -15.99
C ALA A 50 -1.23 11.75 -14.80
N LEU A 51 -0.87 11.16 -13.65
CA LEU A 51 -0.50 11.91 -12.45
C LEU A 51 0.75 12.80 -12.66
N ARG A 52 1.72 12.34 -13.46
CA ARG A 52 2.90 13.15 -13.83
C ARG A 52 2.52 14.38 -14.66
N ARG A 53 1.49 14.30 -15.50
CA ARG A 53 0.95 15.46 -16.22
C ARG A 53 0.24 16.41 -15.28
N VAL A 54 -0.60 15.90 -14.37
CA VAL A 54 -1.30 16.72 -13.36
C VAL A 54 -0.31 17.48 -12.48
N ARG A 55 0.84 16.88 -12.15
CA ARG A 55 1.88 17.54 -11.33
C ARG A 55 2.43 18.82 -11.97
N GLN A 56 2.35 18.96 -13.29
CA GLN A 56 2.83 20.16 -14.01
C GLN A 56 1.82 21.31 -13.92
N VAL A 57 0.58 21.01 -13.57
CA VAL A 57 -0.44 22.02 -13.28
C VAL A 57 -0.11 22.63 -11.91
N PRO A 58 -0.03 23.97 -11.78
CA PRO A 58 0.13 24.62 -10.48
C PRO A 58 -1.09 24.28 -9.61
N THR A 59 -0.90 23.38 -8.65
CA THR A 59 -1.95 23.02 -7.70
C THR A 59 -1.99 24.05 -6.58
N THR A 60 -3.16 24.59 -6.26
CA THR A 60 -3.42 25.24 -4.96
C THR A 60 -3.47 24.17 -3.88
N ARG A 61 -2.33 23.61 -3.50
CA ARG A 61 -2.29 22.63 -2.41
C ARG A 61 -2.49 23.36 -1.09
N PRO A 62 -3.56 23.10 -0.31
CA PRO A 62 -3.54 23.46 1.10
C PRO A 62 -2.36 22.70 1.73
N LYS A 63 -1.46 23.47 2.34
CA LYS A 63 -0.27 22.95 3.02
C LYS A 63 -0.74 21.92 4.05
N LYS A 64 -0.28 20.67 3.95
CA LYS A 64 -0.52 19.64 4.99
C LYS A 64 -0.05 20.23 6.32
N PRO A 65 -0.90 20.36 7.35
CA PRO A 65 -0.41 20.80 8.66
C PRO A 65 0.65 19.80 9.11
N ALA A 66 1.82 20.32 9.46
CA ALA A 66 2.87 19.53 10.05
C ALA A 66 2.29 18.88 11.31
N SER A 67 2.16 17.55 11.32
CA SER A 67 1.91 16.82 12.54
C SER A 67 3.23 16.80 13.30
N GLY A 68 3.23 17.43 14.48
CA GLY A 68 4.28 17.29 15.48
C GLY A 68 4.25 15.93 16.16
#